data_AF-A0A8T2IN66-F1
#
_entry.id   AF-A0A8T2IN66-F1
#
_cell.length_a   1.000
_cell.length_b   1.000
_cell.length_c   1.000
_cell.angle_alpha   90.00
_cell.angle_beta   90.00
_cell.angle_gamma   90.00
#
_symmetry.space_group_name_H-M   'P 1'
#
loop_
_entity.id
_entity.type
_entity.pdbx_description
1 polymer ?
#
loop_
_entity_poly.entity_id
_entity_poly.type
_entity_poly.pdbx_seq_one_letter_code
_entity_poly.pdbx_strand_id
1 'polypeptide(L)'
;MTAIHVHERRLDSVRLICHNAHKKLQGCFQGQLGTETEKRHKKLPLMFMSQSMQEGSSVLGDDSLLAKTLYSCADAEQRLAVELSAHEIQIERDVLEPLNQLSEVEIPNIMKQRKQLAKLVLDWDSARARFNQAQKSGTNFQMQPGKLDSLKEEMDEAANKVEQCKDQLAADMYNFVSKEGDYGQYFVMLLEAQADYHRRALAVLEKALPEIQAQQDKWTEKPAFGTALEEHLKRSGREIALPIEACVMMLLETGMKEEGLFRIAAGASKLKKLKAALDCSTSQLEEFYSDPHAVAGALKSYLRELPEPLMTFNLYEDWIQAGNIPDQNTKLQALWVVCQKLPKPNLENFR
;
A
#
# COMPACT_ATOMS: atom_id res chain seq x y z
N MET A 1 34.50 28.95 -32.84
CA MET A 1 35.04 28.30 -31.62
C MET A 1 34.13 28.48 -30.40
N THR A 2 33.46 29.62 -30.22
CA THR A 2 32.60 29.91 -29.05
C THR A 2 31.31 29.06 -28.97
N ALA A 3 30.63 28.82 -30.09
CA ALA A 3 29.43 27.97 -30.11
C ALA A 3 29.73 26.50 -29.77
N ILE A 4 30.83 25.95 -30.31
CA ILE A 4 31.24 24.55 -30.09
C ILE A 4 31.53 24.28 -28.60
N HIS A 5 32.25 25.17 -27.91
CA HIS A 5 32.52 25.02 -26.47
C HIS A 5 31.25 25.09 -25.60
N VAL A 6 30.25 25.89 -25.99
CA VAL A 6 28.97 25.98 -25.26
C VAL A 6 28.18 24.66 -25.40
N HIS A 7 28.16 24.07 -26.59
CA HIS A 7 27.52 22.77 -26.81
C HIS A 7 28.26 21.61 -26.12
N GLU A 8 29.60 21.68 -26.02
CA GLU A 8 30.41 20.68 -25.30
C GLU A 8 30.11 20.62 -23.80
N ARG A 9 30.07 21.78 -23.12
CA ARG A 9 29.76 21.83 -21.68
C ARG A 9 28.35 21.32 -21.38
N ARG A 10 27.42 21.52 -22.33
CA ARG A 10 26.05 21.03 -22.24
C ARG A 10 25.98 19.51 -22.38
N LEU A 11 26.71 18.91 -23.32
CA LEU A 11 26.80 17.45 -23.48
C LEU A 11 27.25 16.76 -22.18
N ASP A 12 28.33 17.24 -21.57
CA ASP A 12 28.84 16.67 -20.31
C ASP A 12 27.84 16.80 -19.16
N SER A 13 27.13 17.92 -19.10
CA SER A 13 26.10 18.17 -18.08
C SER A 13 24.90 17.22 -18.26
N VAL A 14 24.39 17.07 -19.48
CA VAL A 14 23.29 16.16 -19.79
C VAL A 14 23.67 14.71 -19.47
N ARG A 15 24.89 14.28 -19.86
CA ARG A 15 25.39 12.93 -19.53
C ARG A 15 25.35 12.65 -18.04
N LEU A 16 25.87 13.58 -17.23
CA LEU A 16 25.92 13.44 -15.78
C LEU A 16 24.51 13.41 -15.17
N ILE A 17 23.60 14.27 -15.65
CA ILE A 17 22.21 14.31 -15.21
C ILE A 17 21.51 12.97 -15.50
N CYS A 18 21.61 12.48 -16.73
CA CYS A 18 20.98 11.22 -17.15
C CYS A 18 21.56 10.02 -16.39
N HIS A 19 22.89 9.93 -16.24
CA HIS A 19 23.54 8.88 -15.46
C HIS A 19 23.08 8.88 -13.99
N ASN A 20 23.04 10.06 -13.37
CA ASN A 20 22.61 10.20 -11.98
C ASN A 20 21.12 9.87 -11.83
N ALA A 21 20.28 10.34 -12.76
CA ALA A 21 18.85 10.04 -12.77
C ALA A 21 18.62 8.53 -12.88
N HIS A 22 19.29 7.86 -13.82
CA HIS A 22 19.23 6.41 -13.99
C HIS A 22 19.59 5.68 -12.69
N LYS A 23 20.76 5.98 -12.11
CA LYS A 23 21.23 5.32 -10.89
C LYS A 23 20.31 5.57 -9.68
N LYS A 24 19.79 6.79 -9.53
CA LYS A 24 18.90 7.14 -8.41
C LYS A 24 17.53 6.49 -8.56
N LEU A 25 16.97 6.50 -9.77
CA LEU A 25 15.68 5.89 -10.07
C LEU A 25 15.72 4.36 -9.93
N GLN A 26 16.80 3.72 -10.38
CA GLN A 26 17.08 2.31 -10.11
C GLN A 26 17.07 2.01 -8.60
N GLY A 27 17.61 2.91 -7.77
CA GLY A 27 17.58 2.77 -6.31
C GLY A 27 16.20 2.94 -5.66
N CYS A 28 15.20 3.41 -6.41
CA CYS A 28 13.81 3.51 -5.94
C CYS A 28 13.02 2.20 -6.14
N PHE A 29 13.52 1.28 -6.97
CA PHE A 29 12.84 0.01 -7.22
C PHE A 29 13.00 -0.93 -6.03
N GLN A 30 11.93 -1.65 -5.73
CA GLN A 30 11.90 -2.75 -4.79
C GLN A 30 12.15 -4.09 -5.49
N GLY A 31 11.79 -4.21 -6.77
CA GLY A 31 12.07 -5.38 -7.60
C GLY A 31 13.52 -5.45 -8.09
N GLN A 32 13.99 -6.67 -8.34
CA GLN A 32 15.30 -6.90 -8.96
C GLN A 32 15.22 -6.65 -10.48
N LEU A 33 16.02 -5.71 -10.99
CA LEU A 33 16.11 -5.40 -12.43
C LEU A 33 16.50 -6.61 -13.27
N GLY A 34 16.03 -6.66 -14.52
CA GLY A 34 16.30 -7.74 -15.46
C GLY A 34 15.74 -9.12 -15.07
N THR A 35 14.97 -9.24 -14.00
CA THR A 35 14.19 -10.46 -13.73
C THR A 35 13.08 -10.64 -14.76
N GLU A 36 12.77 -11.90 -15.11
CA GLU A 36 11.63 -12.23 -15.99
C GLU A 36 10.38 -11.45 -15.54
N THR A 37 9.83 -10.68 -16.47
CA THR A 37 8.70 -9.77 -16.29
C THR A 37 7.55 -10.41 -15.52
N GLU A 38 7.27 -11.69 -15.78
CA GLU A 38 6.17 -12.44 -15.16
C GLU A 38 6.43 -12.87 -13.71
N LYS A 39 7.66 -12.83 -13.20
CA LYS A 39 8.00 -13.33 -11.86
C LYS A 39 8.47 -12.24 -10.89
N ARG A 40 8.67 -11.01 -11.35
CA ARG A 40 9.19 -9.92 -10.51
C ARG A 40 8.32 -9.64 -9.29
N HIS A 41 7.00 -9.62 -9.48
CA HIS A 41 6.04 -9.44 -8.39
C HIS A 41 6.20 -10.46 -7.24
N LYS A 42 6.69 -11.69 -7.53
CA LYS A 42 6.87 -12.74 -6.52
C LYS A 42 7.98 -12.44 -5.51
N LYS A 43 8.89 -11.53 -5.84
CA LYS A 43 10.03 -11.15 -4.98
C LYS A 43 9.78 -9.85 -4.23
N LEU A 44 8.65 -9.20 -4.44
CA LEU A 44 8.33 -7.95 -3.77
C LEU A 44 7.95 -8.20 -2.31
N PRO A 45 8.30 -7.30 -1.37
CA PRO A 45 7.90 -7.39 0.03
C PRO A 45 6.39 -7.57 0.23
N LEU A 46 5.58 -6.91 -0.59
CA LEU A 46 4.12 -7.03 -0.57
C LEU A 46 3.64 -8.46 -0.84
N MET A 47 4.30 -9.20 -1.75
CA MET A 47 3.97 -10.60 -1.99
C MET A 47 4.30 -11.48 -0.77
N PHE A 48 5.43 -11.24 -0.11
CA PHE A 48 5.77 -12.00 1.10
C PHE A 48 4.76 -11.74 2.22
N MET A 49 4.32 -10.49 2.38
CA MET A 49 3.26 -10.15 3.33
C MET A 49 1.95 -10.89 3.00
N SER A 50 1.54 -10.87 1.73
CA SER A 50 0.38 -11.63 1.26
C SER A 50 0.50 -13.13 1.60
N GLN A 51 1.64 -13.75 1.33
CA GLN A 51 1.86 -15.17 1.63
C GLN A 51 1.75 -15.46 3.13
N SER A 52 2.37 -14.65 3.98
CA SER A 52 2.25 -14.79 5.43
C SER A 52 0.81 -14.62 5.93
N MET A 53 0.03 -13.71 5.33
CA MET A 53 -1.39 -13.56 5.65
C MET A 53 -2.23 -14.78 5.21
N GLN A 54 -1.95 -15.35 4.03
CA GLN A 54 -2.63 -16.58 3.56
C GLN A 54 -2.31 -17.78 4.46
N GLU A 55 -1.05 -17.93 4.85
CA GLU A 55 -0.63 -18.95 5.81
C GLU A 55 -1.38 -18.77 7.15
N GLY A 56 -1.40 -17.55 7.69
CA GLY A 56 -2.15 -17.23 8.90
C GLY A 56 -3.65 -17.53 8.79
N SER A 57 -4.27 -17.20 7.65
CA SER A 57 -5.67 -17.53 7.38
C SER A 57 -5.92 -19.04 7.38
N SER A 58 -5.05 -19.83 6.75
CA SER A 58 -5.22 -21.29 6.67
C SER A 58 -5.06 -21.98 8.03
N VAL A 59 -4.21 -21.44 8.91
CA VAL A 59 -4.02 -21.95 10.29
C VAL A 59 -5.26 -21.69 11.16
N LEU A 60 -5.93 -20.55 10.99
CA LEU A 60 -7.07 -20.15 11.82
C LEU A 60 -8.39 -20.83 11.43
N GLY A 61 -8.53 -21.31 10.19
CA GLY A 61 -9.73 -21.96 9.68
C GLY A 61 -10.88 -21.01 9.30
N ASP A 62 -11.86 -21.51 8.56
CA ASP A 62 -12.91 -20.71 7.90
C ASP A 62 -13.94 -20.09 8.85
N ASP A 63 -13.97 -20.53 10.12
CA ASP A 63 -14.89 -20.07 11.16
C ASP A 63 -14.35 -18.88 11.96
N SER A 64 -13.26 -18.26 11.52
CA SER A 64 -12.67 -17.08 12.16
C SER A 64 -12.83 -15.82 11.31
N LEU A 65 -13.36 -14.74 11.90
CA LEU A 65 -13.36 -13.42 11.27
C LEU A 65 -11.93 -12.98 10.91
N LEU A 66 -10.97 -13.29 11.79
CA LEU A 66 -9.58 -12.96 11.57
C LEU A 66 -9.03 -13.71 10.36
N ALA A 67 -9.37 -14.98 10.18
CA ALA A 67 -8.98 -15.74 8.98
C ALA A 67 -9.53 -15.09 7.70
N LYS A 68 -10.84 -14.82 7.65
CA LYS A 68 -11.50 -14.18 6.49
C LYS A 68 -10.91 -12.80 6.18
N THR A 69 -10.60 -12.02 7.23
CA THR A 69 -9.96 -10.71 7.10
C THR A 69 -8.55 -10.84 6.55
N LEU A 70 -7.74 -11.76 7.09
CA LEU A 70 -6.37 -12.03 6.60
C LEU A 70 -6.37 -12.48 5.15
N TYR A 71 -7.30 -13.35 4.75
CA TYR A 71 -7.44 -13.79 3.36
C TYR A 71 -7.73 -12.61 2.42
N SER A 72 -8.69 -11.76 2.78
CA SER A 72 -9.08 -10.61 1.97
C SER A 72 -7.95 -9.57 1.88
N CYS A 73 -7.25 -9.31 2.98
CA CYS A 73 -6.06 -8.46 2.99
C CYS A 73 -4.94 -9.06 2.12
N ALA A 74 -4.73 -10.38 2.16
CA ALA A 74 -3.71 -11.02 1.36
C ALA A 74 -3.98 -10.86 -0.15
N ASP A 75 -5.22 -11.05 -0.61
CA ASP A 75 -5.59 -10.82 -2.00
C ASP A 75 -5.32 -9.37 -2.43
N ALA A 76 -5.61 -8.39 -1.56
CA ALA A 76 -5.30 -6.99 -1.82
C ALA A 76 -3.78 -6.74 -1.94
N GLU A 77 -2.98 -7.24 -1.00
CA GLU A 77 -1.52 -7.11 -1.02
C GLU A 77 -0.89 -7.80 -2.26
N GLN A 78 -1.42 -8.95 -2.66
CA GLN A 78 -1.00 -9.64 -3.88
C GLN A 78 -1.26 -8.78 -5.13
N ARG A 79 -2.43 -8.15 -5.22
CA ARG A 79 -2.76 -7.24 -6.34
C ARG A 79 -1.87 -6.01 -6.35
N LEU A 80 -1.60 -5.41 -5.18
CA LEU A 80 -0.67 -4.28 -5.06
C LEU A 80 0.75 -4.65 -5.49
N ALA A 81 1.23 -5.86 -5.18
CA ALA A 81 2.50 -6.36 -5.67
C ALA A 81 2.54 -6.46 -7.21
N VAL A 82 1.45 -6.89 -7.84
CA VAL A 82 1.34 -6.94 -9.30
C VAL A 82 1.39 -5.54 -9.91
N GLU A 83 0.66 -4.58 -9.34
CA GLU A 83 0.65 -3.19 -9.80
C GLU A 83 2.02 -2.51 -9.67
N LEU A 84 2.71 -2.72 -8.55
CA LEU A 84 4.07 -2.21 -8.34
C LEU A 84 5.05 -2.82 -9.33
N SER A 85 4.97 -4.14 -9.56
CA SER A 85 5.81 -4.82 -10.54
C SER A 85 5.60 -4.26 -11.94
N ALA A 86 4.35 -4.07 -12.36
CA ALA A 86 4.03 -3.52 -13.68
C ALA A 86 4.57 -2.09 -13.85
N HIS A 87 4.45 -1.26 -12.81
CA HIS A 87 5.02 0.08 -12.78
C HIS A 87 6.55 0.08 -12.95
N GLU A 88 7.25 -0.73 -12.16
CA GLU A 88 8.72 -0.82 -12.24
C GLU A 88 9.20 -1.30 -13.62
N ILE A 89 8.50 -2.28 -14.21
CA ILE A 89 8.80 -2.78 -15.57
C ILE A 89 8.62 -1.67 -16.61
N GLN A 90 7.55 -0.89 -16.50
CA GLN A 90 7.29 0.22 -17.42
C GLN A 90 8.37 1.29 -17.31
N ILE A 91 8.73 1.70 -16.09
CA ILE A 91 9.80 2.69 -15.87
C ILE A 91 11.16 2.17 -16.33
N GLU A 92 11.46 0.87 -16.14
CA GLU A 92 12.69 0.25 -16.63
C GLU A 92 12.84 0.42 -18.13
N ARG A 93 11.82 0.00 -18.88
CA ARG A 93 11.80 0.02 -20.35
C ARG A 93 11.75 1.44 -20.92
N ASP A 94 10.83 2.26 -20.43
CA ASP A 94 10.49 3.52 -21.08
C ASP A 94 11.33 4.71 -20.60
N VAL A 95 12.04 4.56 -19.48
CA VAL A 95 12.82 5.64 -18.87
C VAL A 95 14.26 5.22 -18.57
N LEU A 96 14.48 4.14 -17.81
CA LEU A 96 15.84 3.75 -17.39
C LEU A 96 16.71 3.32 -18.57
N GLU A 97 16.20 2.47 -19.46
CA GLU A 97 16.91 2.01 -20.66
C GLU A 97 17.32 3.18 -21.58
N PRO A 98 16.41 4.10 -22.00
CA PRO A 98 16.79 5.27 -22.79
C PRO A 98 17.78 6.21 -22.10
N LEU A 99 17.63 6.47 -20.80
CA LEU A 99 18.57 7.31 -20.06
C LEU A 99 19.98 6.70 -20.01
N ASN A 100 20.07 5.38 -19.84
CA ASN A 100 21.34 4.66 -19.85
C ASN A 100 21.97 4.64 -21.24
N GLN A 101 21.17 4.41 -22.28
CA GLN A 101 21.63 4.48 -23.67
C GLN A 101 22.23 5.86 -24.00
N LEU A 102 21.56 6.94 -23.56
CA LEU A 102 22.04 8.29 -23.75
C LEU A 102 23.35 8.56 -22.97
N SER A 103 23.42 8.17 -21.70
CA SER A 103 24.56 8.51 -20.84
C SER A 103 25.80 7.65 -21.07
N GLU A 104 25.62 6.36 -21.37
CA GLU A 104 26.71 5.39 -21.48
C GLU A 104 27.12 5.08 -22.93
N VAL A 105 26.27 5.38 -23.93
CA VAL A 105 26.55 5.04 -25.33
C VAL A 105 26.60 6.29 -26.22
N GLU A 106 25.49 7.03 -26.33
CA GLU A 106 25.39 8.12 -27.31
C GLU A 106 26.36 9.26 -27.02
N ILE A 107 26.30 9.85 -25.82
CA ILE A 107 27.16 10.99 -25.48
C ILE A 107 28.66 10.59 -25.46
N PRO A 108 29.06 9.45 -24.85
CA PRO A 108 30.46 9.00 -24.93
C PRO A 108 30.98 8.80 -26.35
N ASN A 109 30.15 8.36 -27.29
CA ASN A 109 30.54 8.23 -28.71
C ASN A 109 30.82 9.60 -29.34
N ILE A 110 29.96 10.60 -29.10
CA ILE A 110 30.18 11.99 -29.56
C ILE A 110 31.48 12.55 -28.96
N MET A 111 31.71 12.33 -27.68
CA MET A 111 32.94 12.76 -27.01
C MET A 111 34.19 12.07 -27.57
N LYS A 112 34.09 10.79 -27.97
CA LYS A 112 35.19 10.04 -28.60
C LYS A 112 35.52 10.60 -29.97
N GLN A 113 34.52 10.90 -30.81
CA GLN A 113 34.73 11.53 -32.11
C GLN A 113 35.37 12.91 -31.99
N ARG A 114 34.97 13.72 -31.00
CA ARG A 114 35.62 15.00 -30.70
C ARG A 114 37.11 14.83 -30.38
N LYS A 115 37.47 13.87 -29.52
CA LYS A 115 38.88 13.57 -29.22
C LYS A 115 39.64 13.11 -30.47
N GLN A 116 38.98 12.34 -31.33
CA GLN A 116 39.54 11.92 -32.62
C GLN A 116 39.78 13.11 -33.55
N LEU A 117 38.85 14.06 -33.64
CA LEU A 117 39.02 15.29 -34.42
C LEU A 117 40.22 16.10 -33.93
N ALA A 118 40.39 16.27 -32.61
CA ALA A 118 41.55 16.97 -32.05
C ALA A 118 42.88 16.31 -32.44
N LYS A 119 42.94 14.97 -32.49
CA LYS A 119 44.11 14.23 -32.97
C LYS A 119 44.37 14.45 -34.47
N LEU A 120 43.32 14.33 -35.30
CA LEU A 120 43.44 14.53 -36.75
C LEU A 120 43.88 15.95 -37.11
N VAL A 121 43.45 16.96 -36.35
CA VAL A 121 43.91 18.35 -36.53
C VAL A 121 45.41 18.47 -36.26
N LEU A 122 45.93 17.83 -35.20
CA LEU A 122 47.37 17.82 -34.93
C LEU A 122 48.16 17.08 -36.02
N ASP A 123 47.62 15.96 -36.52
CA ASP A 123 48.24 15.19 -37.60
C ASP A 123 48.30 16.04 -38.90
N TRP A 124 47.22 16.75 -39.22
CA TRP A 124 47.17 17.70 -40.34
C TRP A 124 48.13 18.88 -40.16
N ASP A 125 48.17 19.50 -38.98
CA ASP A 125 49.11 20.59 -38.68
C ASP A 125 50.57 20.13 -38.84
N SER A 126 50.87 18.89 -38.44
CA SER A 126 52.19 18.27 -38.64
C SER A 126 52.51 18.07 -40.12
N ALA A 127 51.59 17.48 -40.90
CA ALA A 127 51.77 17.26 -42.34
C ALA A 127 51.93 18.60 -43.09
N ARG A 128 51.11 19.59 -42.74
CA ARG A 128 51.18 20.95 -43.28
C ARG A 128 52.49 21.65 -42.95
N ALA A 129 53.01 21.51 -41.72
CA ALA A 129 54.29 22.07 -41.33
C ALA A 129 55.45 21.44 -42.14
N ARG A 130 55.45 20.11 -42.32
CA ARG A 130 56.45 19.40 -43.13
C ARG A 130 56.42 19.85 -44.59
N PHE A 131 55.23 19.95 -45.19
CA PHE A 131 55.05 20.43 -46.55
C PHE A 131 55.57 21.88 -46.71
N ASN A 132 55.17 22.79 -45.82
CA ASN A 132 55.62 24.18 -45.85
C ASN A 132 57.14 24.32 -45.68
N GLN A 133 57.76 23.49 -44.85
CA GLN A 133 59.21 23.47 -44.66
C GLN A 133 59.92 22.99 -45.95
N ALA A 134 59.44 21.90 -46.55
CA ALA A 134 59.95 21.40 -47.83
C ALA A 134 59.82 22.44 -48.95
N GLN A 135 58.69 23.14 -49.02
CA GLN A 135 58.44 24.20 -50.02
C GLN A 135 59.40 25.38 -49.86
N LYS A 136 59.72 25.79 -48.61
CA LYS A 136 60.69 26.86 -48.33
C LYS A 136 62.14 26.46 -48.59
N SER A 137 62.49 25.18 -48.47
CA SER A 137 63.83 24.67 -48.77
C SER A 137 64.07 24.39 -50.26
N GLY A 138 63.00 24.24 -51.06
CA GLY A 138 63.06 24.02 -52.50
C GLY A 138 63.62 25.20 -53.32
N THR A 139 63.77 26.39 -52.73
CA THR A 139 64.45 27.54 -53.36
C THR A 139 65.97 27.38 -53.41
N ASN A 140 66.57 26.49 -52.60
CA ASN A 140 67.99 26.14 -52.66
C ASN A 140 68.20 24.81 -53.40
N PHE A 141 68.06 24.86 -54.72
CA PHE A 141 68.72 24.05 -55.77
C PHE A 141 69.01 22.53 -55.61
N GLN A 142 68.26 21.76 -54.82
CA GLN A 142 68.45 20.29 -54.78
C GLN A 142 67.26 19.44 -54.31
N MET A 143 66.00 19.88 -54.50
CA MET A 143 64.84 19.04 -54.15
C MET A 143 64.27 18.25 -55.35
N GLN A 144 64.10 16.94 -55.17
CA GLN A 144 63.45 16.04 -56.14
C GLN A 144 61.94 16.36 -56.25
N PRO A 145 61.38 16.63 -57.45
CA PRO A 145 59.98 17.02 -57.64
C PRO A 145 58.98 16.06 -56.98
N GLY A 146 59.18 14.74 -57.13
CA GLY A 146 58.26 13.73 -56.60
C GLY A 146 58.15 13.68 -55.07
N LYS A 147 59.14 14.21 -54.32
CA LYS A 147 59.07 14.28 -52.85
C LYS A 147 58.18 15.41 -52.36
N LEU A 148 58.08 16.50 -53.13
CA LEU A 148 57.20 17.61 -52.80
C LEU A 148 55.74 17.24 -53.07
N ASP A 149 55.48 16.54 -54.19
CA ASP A 149 54.16 16.05 -54.55
C ASP A 149 53.64 15.02 -53.54
N SER A 150 54.48 14.08 -53.08
CA SER A 150 54.07 13.12 -52.04
C SER A 150 53.72 13.78 -50.71
N LEU A 151 54.44 14.84 -50.31
CA LEU A 151 54.14 15.58 -49.08
C LEU A 151 52.85 16.41 -49.21
N LYS A 152 52.53 16.87 -50.43
CA LYS A 152 51.27 17.53 -50.72
C LYS A 152 50.09 16.55 -50.63
N GLU A 153 50.23 15.36 -51.22
CA GLU A 153 49.22 14.30 -51.13
C GLU A 153 48.97 13.87 -49.66
N GLU A 154 50.02 13.69 -48.86
CA GLU A 154 49.88 13.38 -47.41
C GLU A 154 49.11 14.48 -46.66
N MET A 155 49.43 15.75 -46.95
CA MET A 155 48.74 16.90 -46.36
C MET A 155 47.26 16.97 -46.78
N ASP A 156 46.97 16.77 -48.06
CA ASP A 156 45.60 16.82 -48.60
C ASP A 156 44.77 15.64 -48.07
N GLU A 157 45.36 14.44 -47.92
CA GLU A 157 44.70 13.28 -47.29
C GLU A 157 44.40 13.54 -45.81
N ALA A 158 45.34 14.12 -45.07
CA ALA A 158 45.12 14.52 -43.68
C ALA A 158 44.02 15.59 -43.55
N ALA A 159 43.97 16.55 -44.48
CA ALA A 159 42.94 17.58 -44.52
C ALA A 159 41.54 16.98 -44.77
N ASN A 160 41.45 16.03 -45.71
CA ASN A 160 40.19 15.33 -46.01
C ASN A 160 39.69 14.53 -44.79
N LYS A 161 40.58 13.87 -44.04
CA LYS A 161 40.22 13.16 -42.79
C LYS A 161 39.69 14.10 -41.71
N VAL A 162 40.27 15.30 -41.58
CA VAL A 162 39.80 16.33 -40.65
C VAL A 162 38.38 16.78 -41.01
N GLU A 163 38.12 17.13 -42.28
CA GLU A 163 36.79 17.58 -42.70
C GLU A 163 35.73 16.48 -42.55
N GLN A 164 36.02 15.23 -42.93
CA GLN A 164 35.09 14.12 -42.72
C GLN A 164 34.74 13.91 -41.23
N CYS A 165 35.74 13.95 -40.35
CA CYS A 165 35.50 13.79 -38.91
C CYS A 165 34.71 14.98 -38.33
N LYS A 166 34.94 16.18 -38.85
CA LYS A 166 34.25 17.41 -38.45
C LYS A 166 32.78 17.40 -38.89
N ASP A 167 32.51 16.98 -40.11
CA ASP A 167 31.14 16.85 -40.63
C ASP A 167 30.35 15.78 -39.86
N GLN A 168 30.97 14.64 -39.58
CA GLN A 168 30.34 13.59 -38.76
C GLN A 168 30.04 14.08 -37.34
N LEU A 169 31.01 14.73 -36.69
CA LEU A 169 30.80 15.29 -35.35
C LEU A 169 29.69 16.35 -35.35
N ALA A 170 29.64 17.21 -36.38
CA ALA A 170 28.58 18.21 -36.51
C ALA A 170 27.21 17.55 -36.67
N ALA A 171 27.09 16.52 -37.51
CA ALA A 171 25.85 15.76 -37.69
C ALA A 171 25.37 15.13 -36.36
N ASP A 172 26.28 14.50 -35.62
CA ASP A 172 25.95 13.87 -34.34
C ASP A 172 25.57 14.91 -33.27
N MET A 173 26.22 16.08 -33.26
CA MET A 173 25.84 17.19 -32.39
C MET A 173 24.47 17.78 -32.75
N TYR A 174 24.14 17.94 -34.03
CA TYR A 174 22.82 18.41 -34.44
C TYR A 174 21.73 17.40 -34.10
N ASN A 175 21.99 16.11 -34.28
CA ASN A 175 21.07 15.04 -33.87
C ASN A 175 20.81 15.09 -32.36
N PHE A 176 21.86 15.21 -31.55
CA PHE A 176 21.72 15.36 -30.09
C PHE A 176 20.86 16.58 -29.71
N VAL A 177 21.14 17.75 -30.30
CA VAL A 177 20.36 18.96 -29.98
C VAL A 177 18.90 18.84 -30.44
N SER A 178 18.66 18.21 -31.59
CA SER A 178 17.30 18.02 -32.11
C SER A 178 16.41 17.12 -31.23
N LYS A 179 17.03 16.20 -30.49
CA LYS A 179 16.36 15.26 -29.56
C LYS A 179 16.25 15.78 -28.13
N GLU A 180 16.61 17.03 -27.86
CA GLU A 180 16.55 17.57 -26.50
C GLU A 180 15.14 17.52 -25.89
N GLY A 181 14.12 17.71 -26.72
CA GLY A 181 12.71 17.53 -26.31
C GLY A 181 12.42 16.11 -25.83
N ASP A 182 12.93 15.10 -26.55
CA ASP A 182 12.74 13.69 -26.20
C ASP A 182 13.41 13.35 -24.86
N TYR A 183 14.57 13.93 -24.58
CA TYR A 183 15.26 13.73 -23.30
C TYR A 183 14.46 14.30 -22.12
N GLY A 184 13.81 15.44 -22.33
CA GLY A 184 12.86 16.00 -21.36
C GLY A 184 11.63 15.11 -21.19
N GLN A 185 11.13 14.52 -22.27
CA GLN A 185 9.95 13.66 -22.26
C GLN A 185 10.12 12.42 -21.37
N TYR A 186 11.32 11.86 -21.21
CA TYR A 186 11.55 10.74 -20.29
C TYR A 186 11.17 11.07 -18.83
N PHE A 187 11.39 12.31 -18.39
CA PHE A 187 11.01 12.75 -17.04
C PHE A 187 9.51 13.00 -16.91
N VAL A 188 8.85 13.41 -17.99
CA VAL A 188 7.39 13.52 -18.04
C VAL A 188 6.77 12.11 -17.95
N MET A 189 7.26 11.17 -18.76
CA MET A 189 6.80 9.77 -18.75
C MET A 189 6.98 9.11 -17.38
N LEU A 190 8.07 9.42 -16.67
CA LEU A 190 8.28 8.98 -15.28
C LEU A 190 7.12 9.42 -14.37
N LEU A 191 6.78 10.71 -14.39
CA LEU A 191 5.71 11.26 -13.53
C LEU A 191 4.32 10.73 -13.94
N GLU A 192 4.08 10.58 -15.24
CA GLU A 192 2.83 10.03 -15.75
C GLU A 192 2.63 8.56 -15.30
N ALA A 193 3.67 7.73 -15.45
CA ALA A 193 3.65 6.34 -15.02
C ALA A 193 3.54 6.20 -13.49
N GLN A 194 4.14 7.10 -12.70
CA GLN A 194 3.95 7.15 -11.24
C GLN A 194 2.51 7.50 -10.86
N ALA A 195 1.94 8.53 -11.49
CA ALA A 195 0.56 8.94 -11.23
C ALA A 195 -0.43 7.82 -11.58
N ASP A 196 -0.21 7.14 -12.71
CA ASP A 196 -1.03 6.02 -13.16
C ASP A 196 -0.93 4.80 -12.21
N TYR A 197 0.28 4.44 -11.78
CA TYR A 197 0.51 3.43 -10.74
C TYR A 197 -0.26 3.74 -9.45
N HIS A 198 -0.13 4.96 -8.92
CA HIS A 198 -0.81 5.33 -7.67
C HIS A 198 -2.33 5.28 -7.79
N ARG A 199 -2.90 5.64 -8.96
CA ARG A 199 -4.35 5.51 -9.20
C ARG A 199 -4.79 4.05 -9.21
N ARG A 200 -4.04 3.16 -9.88
CA ARG A 200 -4.37 1.72 -9.90
C ARG A 200 -4.23 1.07 -8.52
N ALA A 201 -3.17 1.40 -7.79
CA ALA A 201 -2.97 0.93 -6.41
C ALA A 201 -4.11 1.40 -5.49
N LEU A 202 -4.53 2.67 -5.61
CA LEU A 202 -5.67 3.18 -4.87
C LEU A 202 -6.96 2.43 -5.22
N ALA A 203 -7.23 2.18 -6.51
CA ALA A 203 -8.42 1.45 -6.94
C ALA A 203 -8.49 0.01 -6.36
N VAL A 204 -7.34 -0.66 -6.18
CA VAL A 204 -7.28 -1.96 -5.48
C VAL A 204 -7.77 -1.81 -4.03
N LEU A 205 -7.30 -0.79 -3.31
CA LEU A 205 -7.67 -0.54 -1.92
C LEU A 205 -9.13 -0.09 -1.76
N GLU A 206 -9.60 0.81 -2.63
CA GLU A 206 -10.98 1.28 -2.65
C GLU A 206 -11.99 0.15 -2.90
N LYS A 207 -11.58 -0.90 -3.62
CA LYS A 207 -12.37 -2.10 -3.78
C LYS A 207 -12.31 -3.03 -2.55
N ALA A 208 -11.13 -3.28 -2.01
CA ALA A 208 -10.94 -4.27 -0.94
C ALA A 208 -11.53 -3.80 0.41
N LEU A 209 -11.38 -2.51 0.75
CA LEU A 209 -11.79 -1.99 2.07
C LEU A 209 -13.29 -2.15 2.36
N PRO A 210 -14.22 -1.76 1.45
CA PRO A 210 -15.64 -1.96 1.67
C PRO A 210 -16.03 -3.44 1.81
N GLU A 211 -15.38 -4.33 1.05
CA GLU A 211 -15.63 -5.77 1.14
C GLU A 211 -15.22 -6.33 2.52
N ILE A 212 -14.06 -5.91 3.04
CA ILE A 212 -13.58 -6.28 4.38
C ILE A 212 -14.50 -5.72 5.47
N GLN A 213 -14.91 -4.45 5.36
CA GLN A 213 -15.83 -3.82 6.32
C GLN A 213 -17.19 -4.52 6.35
N ALA A 214 -17.76 -4.83 5.18
CA ALA A 214 -19.01 -5.55 5.09
C ALA A 214 -18.94 -6.97 5.69
N GLN A 215 -17.77 -7.62 5.65
CA GLN A 215 -17.56 -8.90 6.33
C GLN A 215 -17.52 -8.73 7.86
N GLN A 216 -16.85 -7.68 8.36
CA GLN A 216 -16.80 -7.37 9.80
C GLN A 216 -18.18 -7.02 10.36
N ASP A 217 -18.96 -6.21 9.64
CA ASP A 217 -20.30 -5.80 10.08
C ASP A 217 -21.28 -6.98 10.16
N LYS A 218 -21.10 -7.98 9.29
CA LYS A 218 -21.90 -9.22 9.30
C LYS A 218 -21.47 -10.22 10.38
N TRP A 219 -20.34 -9.99 11.04
CA TRP A 219 -19.84 -10.94 12.03
C TRP A 219 -20.73 -10.97 13.26
N THR A 220 -21.22 -12.16 13.60
CA THR A 220 -22.26 -12.34 14.62
C THR A 220 -21.71 -12.43 16.05
N GLU A 221 -20.43 -12.74 16.23
CA GLU A 221 -19.80 -12.92 17.55
C GLU A 221 -19.16 -11.62 18.08
N LYS A 222 -19.97 -10.59 18.36
CA LYS A 222 -19.54 -9.51 19.28
C LYS A 222 -20.04 -9.82 20.72
N PRO A 223 -19.42 -9.27 21.77
CA PRO A 223 -19.89 -9.43 23.14
C PRO A 223 -21.36 -9.00 23.31
N ALA A 224 -22.04 -9.64 24.25
CA ALA A 224 -23.40 -9.29 24.66
C ALA A 224 -23.37 -8.22 25.76
N PHE A 225 -22.40 -8.28 26.68
CA PHE A 225 -22.24 -7.31 27.75
C PHE A 225 -21.70 -6.00 27.21
N GLY A 226 -22.29 -4.88 27.62
CA GLY A 226 -21.90 -3.53 27.14
C GLY A 226 -22.44 -3.15 25.76
N THR A 227 -23.08 -4.08 25.04
CA THR A 227 -23.69 -3.82 23.73
C THR A 227 -25.16 -3.43 23.90
N ALA A 228 -25.68 -2.53 23.05
CA ALA A 228 -27.10 -2.17 23.08
C ALA A 228 -28.00 -3.40 22.82
N LEU A 229 -29.08 -3.52 23.59
CA LEU A 229 -30.02 -4.67 23.55
C LEU A 229 -30.52 -4.95 22.12
N GLU A 230 -30.94 -3.91 21.40
CA GLU A 230 -31.43 -4.08 20.03
C GLU A 230 -30.34 -4.57 19.06
N GLU A 231 -29.10 -4.10 19.20
CA GLU A 231 -27.99 -4.47 18.30
C GLU A 231 -27.69 -5.96 18.39
N HIS A 232 -27.47 -6.49 19.60
CA HIS A 232 -27.08 -7.89 19.74
C HIS A 232 -28.26 -8.87 19.56
N LEU A 233 -29.50 -8.48 19.83
CA LEU A 233 -30.69 -9.26 19.46
C LEU A 233 -30.83 -9.38 17.94
N LYS A 234 -30.74 -8.25 17.23
CA LYS A 234 -30.77 -8.23 15.77
C LYS A 234 -29.65 -9.07 15.15
N ARG A 235 -28.45 -9.02 15.72
CA ARG A 235 -27.28 -9.79 15.26
C ARG A 235 -27.42 -11.29 15.52
N SER A 236 -27.93 -11.68 16.68
CA SER A 236 -28.11 -13.09 17.04
C SER A 236 -29.40 -13.71 16.48
N GLY A 237 -30.31 -12.90 15.93
CA GLY A 237 -31.61 -13.36 15.45
C GLY A 237 -32.53 -13.84 16.57
N ARG A 238 -32.28 -13.41 17.81
CA ARG A 238 -33.01 -13.83 19.01
C ARG A 238 -34.03 -12.77 19.42
N GLU A 239 -35.12 -13.21 20.02
CA GLU A 239 -36.12 -12.34 20.66
C GLU A 239 -35.71 -12.00 22.10
N ILE A 240 -35.20 -13.00 22.84
CA ILE A 240 -34.68 -12.85 24.20
C ILE A 240 -33.15 -12.94 24.20
N ALA A 241 -32.50 -12.01 24.89
CA ALA A 241 -31.06 -11.96 25.04
C ALA A 241 -30.55 -13.21 25.76
N LEU A 242 -29.52 -13.85 25.21
CA LEU A 242 -28.93 -15.07 25.79
C LEU A 242 -28.55 -14.90 27.28
N PRO A 243 -27.92 -13.80 27.73
CA PRO A 243 -27.62 -13.62 29.15
C PRO A 243 -28.87 -13.57 30.04
N ILE A 244 -30.00 -13.06 29.55
CA ILE A 244 -31.26 -13.06 30.29
C ILE A 244 -31.83 -14.47 30.32
N GLU A 245 -32.07 -15.07 29.15
CA GLU A 245 -32.68 -16.40 29.04
C GLU A 245 -31.89 -17.45 29.82
N ALA A 246 -30.59 -17.58 29.56
CA ALA A 246 -29.76 -18.59 30.18
C ALA A 246 -29.68 -18.42 31.70
N CYS A 247 -29.46 -17.19 32.19
CA CYS A 247 -29.38 -16.96 33.63
C CYS A 247 -30.73 -17.17 34.33
N VAL A 248 -31.84 -16.74 33.74
CA VAL A 248 -33.18 -16.92 34.33
C VAL A 248 -33.54 -18.41 34.35
N MET A 249 -33.32 -19.15 33.26
CA MET A 249 -33.55 -20.60 33.21
C MET A 249 -32.72 -21.35 34.26
N MET A 250 -31.40 -21.08 34.33
CA MET A 250 -30.52 -21.69 35.34
C MET A 250 -31.01 -21.42 36.77
N LEU A 251 -31.42 -20.18 37.08
CA LEU A 251 -31.92 -19.82 38.40
C LEU A 251 -33.25 -20.50 38.73
N LEU A 252 -34.16 -20.61 37.76
CA LEU A 252 -35.44 -21.29 37.95
C LEU A 252 -35.26 -22.79 38.19
N GLU A 253 -34.28 -23.41 37.53
CA GLU A 253 -34.01 -24.85 37.67
C GLU A 253 -33.35 -25.21 39.00
N THR A 254 -32.31 -24.48 39.43
CA THR A 254 -31.50 -24.87 40.61
C THR A 254 -31.38 -23.79 41.69
N GLY A 255 -31.61 -22.52 41.36
CA GLY A 255 -31.29 -21.39 42.23
C GLY A 255 -32.39 -20.94 43.18
N MET A 256 -33.66 -21.25 42.92
CA MET A 256 -34.80 -20.61 43.62
C MET A 256 -34.87 -20.82 45.13
N LYS A 257 -34.16 -21.82 45.68
CA LYS A 257 -34.09 -22.09 47.13
C LYS A 257 -32.85 -21.49 47.79
N GLU A 258 -31.94 -20.91 47.02
CA GLU A 258 -30.68 -20.36 47.52
C GLU A 258 -30.92 -19.02 48.25
N GLU A 259 -30.33 -18.86 49.43
CA GLU A 259 -30.52 -17.64 50.21
C GLU A 259 -29.65 -16.51 49.66
N GLY A 260 -30.19 -15.30 49.55
CA GLY A 260 -29.37 -14.13 49.22
C GLY A 260 -28.96 -14.08 47.75
N LEU A 261 -29.72 -14.72 46.85
CA LEU A 261 -29.69 -14.40 45.42
C LEU A 261 -29.71 -12.88 45.24
N PHE A 262 -28.84 -12.39 44.34
CA PHE A 262 -28.63 -10.97 44.06
C PHE A 262 -28.03 -10.11 45.20
N ARG A 263 -27.94 -10.62 46.43
CA ARG A 263 -27.32 -9.92 47.58
C ARG A 263 -25.91 -10.40 47.86
N ILE A 264 -25.70 -11.71 47.87
CA ILE A 264 -24.39 -12.33 48.14
C ILE A 264 -23.56 -12.31 46.85
N ALA A 265 -22.28 -11.93 46.97
CA ALA A 265 -21.35 -11.92 45.86
C ALA A 265 -20.82 -13.33 45.58
N ALA A 266 -20.78 -13.70 44.31
CA ALA A 266 -20.12 -14.93 43.88
C ALA A 266 -18.60 -14.81 43.91
N GLY A 267 -17.91 -15.94 43.76
CA GLY A 267 -16.48 -15.95 43.47
C GLY A 267 -16.19 -15.19 42.17
N ALA A 268 -15.32 -14.18 42.25
CA ALA A 268 -15.03 -13.27 41.11
C ALA A 268 -14.54 -14.02 39.86
N SER A 269 -13.77 -15.10 40.03
CA SER A 269 -13.28 -15.93 38.92
C SER A 269 -14.40 -16.66 38.18
N LYS A 270 -15.35 -17.26 38.91
CA LYS A 270 -16.51 -17.94 38.32
C LYS A 270 -17.44 -16.98 37.61
N LEU A 271 -17.72 -15.82 38.22
CA LEU A 271 -18.50 -14.76 37.59
C LEU A 271 -17.84 -14.28 36.29
N LYS A 272 -16.53 -14.03 36.32
CA LYS A 272 -15.77 -13.64 35.12
C LYS A 272 -15.84 -14.70 34.02
N LYS A 273 -15.73 -15.99 34.39
CA LYS A 273 -15.84 -17.11 33.44
C LYS A 273 -17.23 -17.19 32.81
N LEU A 274 -18.29 -17.10 33.61
CA LEU A 274 -19.68 -17.14 33.12
C LEU A 274 -19.99 -15.96 32.20
N LYS A 275 -19.57 -14.73 32.57
CA LYS A 275 -19.71 -13.56 31.70
C LYS A 275 -19.05 -13.78 30.34
N ALA A 276 -17.80 -14.25 30.34
CA ALA A 276 -17.05 -14.51 29.11
C ALA A 276 -17.71 -15.60 28.24
N ALA A 277 -18.23 -16.66 28.86
CA ALA A 277 -19.00 -17.72 28.18
C ALA A 277 -20.25 -17.16 27.48
N LEU A 278 -21.01 -16.31 28.17
CA LEU A 278 -22.18 -15.65 27.62
C LEU A 278 -21.83 -14.62 26.52
N ASP A 279 -20.70 -13.92 26.64
CA ASP A 279 -20.21 -12.96 25.62
C ASP A 279 -19.84 -13.63 24.30
N CYS A 280 -19.25 -14.83 24.33
CA CYS A 280 -18.98 -15.62 23.13
C CYS A 280 -20.16 -16.51 22.70
N SER A 281 -21.34 -16.32 23.30
CA SER A 281 -22.56 -17.09 23.00
C SER A 281 -22.38 -18.61 23.08
N THR A 282 -21.53 -19.11 23.98
CA THR A 282 -21.35 -20.56 24.14
C THR A 282 -22.59 -21.19 24.77
N SER A 283 -22.95 -22.38 24.30
CA SER A 283 -24.01 -23.19 24.88
C SER A 283 -23.54 -24.03 26.08
N GLN A 284 -22.23 -24.07 26.34
CA GLN A 284 -21.63 -24.88 27.41
C GLN A 284 -21.72 -24.16 28.75
N LEU A 285 -22.92 -24.15 29.36
CA LEU A 285 -23.20 -23.47 30.62
C LEU A 285 -23.47 -24.43 31.79
N GLU A 286 -23.39 -25.74 31.56
CA GLU A 286 -23.77 -26.78 32.51
C GLU A 286 -23.00 -26.70 33.83
N GLU A 287 -21.72 -26.30 33.80
CA GLU A 287 -20.89 -26.18 35.00
C GLU A 287 -21.39 -25.09 35.97
N PHE A 288 -22.15 -24.09 35.48
CA PHE A 288 -22.59 -22.94 36.26
C PHE A 288 -23.91 -23.18 37.02
N TYR A 289 -24.64 -24.24 36.72
CA TYR A 289 -25.88 -24.63 37.43
C TYR A 289 -25.67 -24.88 38.93
N SER A 290 -24.42 -25.20 39.32
CA SER A 290 -24.01 -25.44 40.70
C SER A 290 -23.72 -24.17 41.50
N ASP A 291 -23.71 -22.99 40.88
CA ASP A 291 -23.37 -21.71 41.52
C ASP A 291 -24.41 -20.62 41.23
N PRO A 292 -25.56 -20.64 41.94
CA PRO A 292 -26.64 -19.68 41.73
C PRO A 292 -26.23 -18.23 41.96
N HIS A 293 -25.26 -17.97 42.85
CA HIS A 293 -24.73 -16.63 43.07
C HIS A 293 -23.96 -16.10 41.86
N ALA A 294 -23.18 -16.94 41.18
CA ALA A 294 -22.48 -16.57 39.96
C ALA A 294 -23.47 -16.24 38.84
N VAL A 295 -24.52 -17.05 38.68
CA VAL A 295 -25.59 -16.83 37.70
C VAL A 295 -26.33 -15.52 37.97
N ALA A 296 -26.77 -15.30 39.22
CA ALA A 296 -27.39 -14.05 39.64
C ALA A 296 -26.45 -12.83 39.46
N GLY A 297 -25.15 -13.04 39.69
CA GLY A 297 -24.10 -12.04 39.46
C GLY A 297 -23.94 -11.68 37.98
N ALA A 298 -24.00 -12.67 37.09
CA ALA A 298 -23.88 -12.48 35.65
C ALA A 298 -25.10 -11.74 35.09
N LEU A 299 -26.31 -12.14 35.48
CA LEU A 299 -27.55 -11.46 35.10
C LEU A 299 -27.53 -9.99 35.55
N LYS A 300 -27.16 -9.72 36.82
CA LYS A 300 -26.99 -8.34 37.32
C LYS A 300 -25.97 -7.55 36.51
N SER A 301 -24.86 -8.18 36.16
CA SER A 301 -23.79 -7.51 35.43
C SER A 301 -24.23 -7.16 34.01
N TYR A 302 -24.94 -8.06 33.34
CA TYR A 302 -25.50 -7.80 32.01
C TYR A 302 -26.45 -6.60 32.05
N LEU A 303 -27.47 -6.64 32.93
CA LEU A 303 -28.47 -5.57 33.04
C LEU A 303 -27.84 -4.21 33.41
N ARG A 304 -26.80 -4.20 34.24
CA ARG A 304 -26.09 -2.98 34.66
C ARG A 304 -25.18 -2.43 33.56
N GLU A 305 -24.63 -3.29 32.71
CA GLU A 305 -23.68 -2.92 31.67
C GLU A 305 -24.38 -2.51 30.36
N LEU A 306 -25.70 -2.72 30.24
CA LEU A 306 -26.45 -2.20 29.11
C LEU A 306 -26.29 -0.66 29.00
N PRO A 307 -25.99 -0.11 27.80
CA PRO A 307 -25.91 1.33 27.59
C PRO A 307 -27.19 2.07 27.94
N GLU A 308 -28.34 1.42 27.72
CA GLU A 308 -29.66 1.85 28.16
C GLU A 308 -30.25 0.77 29.07
N PRO A 309 -30.73 1.10 30.28
CA PRO A 309 -31.31 0.11 31.18
C PRO A 309 -32.52 -0.55 30.54
N LEU A 310 -32.80 -1.79 30.91
CA LEU A 310 -33.93 -2.54 30.34
C LEU A 310 -35.27 -1.80 30.51
N MET A 311 -35.43 -1.06 31.61
CA MET A 311 -36.61 -0.23 31.89
C MET A 311 -36.61 1.16 31.21
N THR A 312 -35.55 1.46 30.44
CA THR A 312 -35.24 2.73 29.74
C THR A 312 -35.08 3.95 30.65
N PHE A 313 -34.20 4.88 30.28
CA PHE A 313 -34.08 6.14 31.03
C PHE A 313 -35.32 7.03 30.84
N ASN A 314 -35.91 6.99 29.64
CA ASN A 314 -37.05 7.83 29.28
C ASN A 314 -38.29 7.57 30.14
N LEU A 315 -38.47 6.34 30.63
CA LEU A 315 -39.63 5.97 31.46
C LEU A 315 -39.35 6.06 32.97
N TYR A 316 -38.19 6.56 33.40
CA TYR A 316 -37.83 6.59 34.83
C TYR A 316 -38.89 7.27 35.70
N GLU A 317 -39.32 8.48 35.35
CA GLU A 317 -40.35 9.21 36.10
C GLU A 317 -41.69 8.47 36.13
N ASP A 318 -42.08 7.86 35.00
CA ASP A 318 -43.30 7.06 34.90
C ASP A 318 -43.26 5.87 35.88
N TRP A 319 -42.11 5.18 35.99
CA TRP A 319 -41.92 4.07 36.93
C TRP A 319 -42.02 4.52 38.39
N ILE A 320 -41.38 5.64 38.76
CA ILE A 320 -41.41 6.18 40.12
C ILE A 320 -42.82 6.60 40.51
N GLN A 321 -43.54 7.29 39.62
CA GLN A 321 -44.91 7.71 39.86
C GLN A 321 -45.84 6.52 40.06
N ALA A 322 -45.77 5.51 39.18
CA ALA A 322 -46.57 4.29 39.30
C ALA A 322 -46.26 3.53 40.61
N GLY A 323 -44.98 3.41 40.99
CA GLY A 323 -44.54 2.71 42.19
C GLY A 323 -45.01 3.33 43.51
N ASN A 324 -45.23 4.65 43.54
CA ASN A 324 -45.65 5.40 44.72
C ASN A 324 -47.16 5.41 44.98
N ILE A 325 -47.98 4.80 44.10
CA ILE A 325 -49.43 4.74 44.28
C ILE A 325 -49.78 3.88 45.53
N PRO A 326 -50.58 4.37 46.49
CA PRO A 326 -50.87 3.60 47.70
C PRO A 326 -51.78 2.38 47.44
N ASP A 327 -52.80 2.55 46.60
CA ASP A 327 -53.74 1.50 46.25
C ASP A 327 -53.07 0.44 45.36
N GLN A 328 -53.11 -0.83 45.77
CA GLN A 328 -52.39 -1.92 45.11
C GLN A 328 -52.93 -2.22 43.70
N ASN A 329 -54.25 -2.18 43.51
CA ASN A 329 -54.85 -2.46 42.21
C ASN A 329 -54.52 -1.35 41.21
N THR A 330 -54.60 -0.09 41.66
CA THR A 330 -54.26 1.08 40.86
C THR A 330 -52.76 1.12 40.56
N LYS A 331 -51.89 0.76 41.52
CA LYS A 331 -50.44 0.60 41.32
C LYS A 331 -50.15 -0.43 40.23
N LEU A 332 -50.75 -1.62 40.33
CA LEU A 332 -50.57 -2.68 39.35
C LEU A 332 -50.98 -2.22 37.94
N GLN A 333 -52.15 -1.57 37.82
CA GLN A 333 -52.64 -1.05 36.55
C GLN A 333 -51.70 0.02 35.99
N ALA A 334 -51.21 0.94 36.82
CA ALA A 334 -50.27 1.98 36.39
C ALA A 334 -48.93 1.37 35.93
N LEU A 335 -48.35 0.44 36.70
CA LEU A 335 -47.13 -0.26 36.32
C LEU A 335 -47.29 -1.00 34.99
N TRP A 336 -48.44 -1.65 34.77
CA TRP A 336 -48.72 -2.33 33.51
C TRP A 336 -48.78 -1.36 32.32
N VAL A 337 -49.37 -0.17 32.50
CA VAL A 337 -49.35 0.89 31.48
C VAL A 337 -47.93 1.34 31.18
N VAL A 338 -47.07 1.52 32.19
CA VAL A 338 -45.66 1.89 31.96
C VAL A 338 -44.91 0.76 31.24
N CYS A 339 -45.11 -0.50 31.64
CA CYS A 339 -44.56 -1.65 30.92
C CYS A 339 -44.91 -1.61 29.43
N GLN A 340 -46.16 -1.30 29.07
CA GLN A 340 -46.59 -1.28 27.66
C GLN A 340 -45.96 -0.16 26.83
N LYS A 341 -45.36 0.86 27.45
CA LYS A 341 -44.63 1.93 26.75
C LYS A 341 -43.20 1.53 26.39
N LEU A 342 -42.67 0.43 26.93
CA LEU A 342 -41.32 -0.02 26.62
C LEU A 342 -41.17 -0.33 25.12
N PRO A 343 -40.00 -0.03 24.52
CA PRO A 343 -39.67 -0.52 23.19
C PRO A 343 -39.84 -2.04 23.12
N LYS A 344 -40.25 -2.55 21.95
CA LYS A 344 -40.53 -3.99 21.75
C LYS A 344 -39.40 -4.90 22.29
N PRO A 345 -38.11 -4.68 21.97
CA PRO A 345 -37.03 -5.53 22.48
C PRO A 345 -36.93 -5.51 24.02
N ASN A 346 -37.05 -4.34 24.64
CA ASN A 346 -37.03 -4.18 26.09
C ASN A 346 -38.21 -4.88 26.76
N LEU A 347 -39.39 -4.75 26.15
CA LEU A 347 -40.63 -5.33 26.65
C LEU A 347 -40.59 -6.86 26.66
N GLU A 348 -40.12 -7.45 25.58
CA GLU A 348 -39.95 -8.91 25.44
C GLU A 348 -38.95 -9.45 26.45
N ASN A 349 -37.86 -8.71 26.69
CA ASN A 349 -36.80 -9.11 27.63
C ASN A 349 -37.10 -8.78 29.10
N PHE A 350 -38.16 -8.01 29.38
CA PHE A 350 -38.57 -7.63 30.74
C PHE A 350 -39.66 -8.54 31.34
N ARG A 351 -40.50 -9.15 30.49
CA ARG A 351 -41.74 -9.81 30.90
C ARG A 351 -41.58 -11.25 31.40
#